data_AF-A0A370X9Y5-F1
#
_entry.id   AF-A0A370X9Y5-F1
#
_cell.length_a   1.000
_cell.length_b   1.000
_cell.length_c   1.000
_cell.angle_alpha   90.00
_cell.angle_beta   90.00
_cell.angle_gamma   90.00
#
_symmetry.space_group_name_H-M   'P 1'
#
loop_
_entity.id
_entity.type
_entity.pdbx_description
1 polymer ?
#
loop_
_entity_poly.entity_id
_entity_poly.type
_entity_poly.pdbx_seq_one_letter_code
_entity_poly.pdbx_strand_id
1 'polypeptide(L)'
;MVRIMRALKSVLIVVLVSSLVPRTSLAKDVSLILQKDKTNLMLVIKNSSDHNVKVSHLFSISSLIGPIRFRVEHNGSVLDLRAEGSTEAPNEGLYITLYPYQMVGAEYDISFIKALYGMTIGCYAISASYDDGVASQFNAYDKKITSNSMTLCFKEGGKSSSKPKP
;
A
#
# COMPACT_ATOMS: atom_id res chain seq x y z
N MET A 1 49.35 57.92 29.66
CA MET A 1 50.48 57.07 29.19
C MET A 1 50.02 55.63 29.30
N VAL A 2 49.50 55.00 28.25
CA VAL A 2 50.19 54.28 27.14
C VAL A 2 51.12 53.14 27.61
N ARG A 3 50.72 51.91 27.24
CA ARG A 3 51.47 50.71 26.77
C ARG A 3 50.96 49.43 27.49
N ILE A 4 50.12 48.62 26.83
CA ILE A 4 50.48 47.53 25.89
C ILE A 4 51.36 46.48 26.59
N MET A 5 50.88 45.24 26.80
CA MET A 5 51.01 44.14 25.83
C MET A 5 50.48 42.79 26.34
N ARG A 6 49.76 42.14 25.43
CA ARG A 6 49.35 40.73 25.27
C ARG A 6 50.08 39.65 26.09
N ALA A 7 49.31 38.65 26.52
CA ALA A 7 49.73 37.25 26.47
C ALA A 7 48.54 36.38 26.01
N LEU A 8 48.71 35.71 24.86
CA LEU A 8 47.84 34.66 24.32
C LEU A 8 47.71 33.49 25.31
N LYS A 9 46.54 32.83 25.33
CA LYS A 9 46.44 31.36 25.47
C LYS A 9 45.06 30.83 25.07
N SER A 10 45.05 30.09 23.96
CA SER A 10 44.35 28.82 23.73
C SER A 10 42.81 28.74 23.75
N VAL A 11 42.23 28.76 22.54
CA VAL A 11 41.27 27.82 21.94
C VAL A 11 40.24 27.11 22.85
N LEU A 12 38.95 27.36 22.56
CA LEU A 12 37.96 26.28 22.46
C LEU A 12 36.94 26.62 21.36
N ILE A 13 36.96 25.82 20.29
CA ILE A 13 35.93 25.83 19.24
C ILE A 13 34.72 25.11 19.82
N VAL A 14 33.64 25.82 20.10
CA VAL A 14 32.33 25.19 20.35
C VAL A 14 31.65 25.05 19.00
N VAL A 15 31.89 23.92 18.34
CA VAL A 15 31.04 23.44 17.25
C VAL A 15 29.69 23.13 17.89
N LEU A 16 28.69 23.99 17.69
CA LEU A 16 27.31 23.59 17.94
C LEU A 16 26.98 22.53 16.90
N VAL A 17 27.09 21.27 17.33
CA VAL A 17 26.53 20.12 16.63
C VAL A 17 25.05 20.41 16.44
N SER A 18 24.67 20.65 15.18
CA SER A 18 23.30 20.64 14.71
C SER A 18 22.64 19.35 15.20
N SER A 19 21.85 19.47 16.26
CA SER A 19 21.06 18.39 16.81
C SER A 19 20.21 17.83 15.67
N LEU A 20 20.53 16.60 15.27
CA LEU A 20 19.65 15.76 14.48
C LEU A 20 18.29 15.79 15.16
N VAL A 21 17.30 16.41 14.54
CA VAL A 21 15.92 16.11 14.88
C VAL A 21 15.67 14.72 14.31
N PRO A 22 15.48 13.68 15.13
CA PRO A 22 15.03 12.40 14.61
C PRO A 22 13.69 12.65 13.95
N ARG A 23 13.64 12.55 12.62
CA ARG A 23 12.39 12.35 11.90
C ARG A 23 11.89 10.97 12.31
N THR A 24 11.22 10.86 13.46
CA THR A 24 10.37 9.72 13.78
C THR A 24 9.17 9.80 12.85
N SER A 25 9.39 9.51 11.57
CA SER A 25 8.34 8.92 10.77
C SER A 25 7.93 7.69 11.56
N LEU A 26 6.76 7.73 12.21
CA LEU A 26 6.12 6.55 12.76
C LEU A 26 6.01 5.57 11.60
N ALA A 27 6.99 4.66 11.49
CA ALA A 27 6.95 3.59 10.53
C ALA A 27 5.68 2.82 10.85
N LYS A 28 4.76 2.74 9.88
CA LYS A 28 3.56 1.93 10.06
C LYS A 28 4.01 0.49 10.23
N ASP A 29 3.50 -0.20 11.24
CA ASP A 29 3.85 -1.60 11.52
C ASP A 29 3.57 -2.51 10.32
N VAL A 30 2.63 -2.08 9.46
CA VAL A 30 2.24 -2.77 8.24
C VAL A 30 2.28 -1.82 7.04
N SER A 31 2.80 -2.32 5.92
CA SER A 31 2.71 -1.65 4.61
C SER A 31 1.83 -2.44 3.65
N LEU A 32 1.10 -1.73 2.79
CA LEU A 32 0.32 -2.29 1.70
C LEU A 32 1.02 -1.93 0.38
N ILE A 33 1.21 -2.91 -0.49
CA ILE A 33 1.95 -2.74 -1.74
C ILE A 33 1.07 -3.26 -2.87
N LEU A 34 0.84 -2.41 -3.88
CA LEU A 34 0.11 -2.78 -5.09
C LEU A 34 1.10 -2.83 -6.24
N GLN A 35 1.18 -3.99 -6.88
CA GLN A 35 2.04 -4.22 -8.04
C GLN A 35 1.22 -4.85 -9.17
N LYS A 36 1.74 -4.75 -10.38
CA LYS A 36 1.18 -5.44 -11.55
C LYS A 36 2.14 -6.53 -11.97
N ASP A 37 1.61 -7.73 -12.16
CA ASP A 37 2.28 -8.81 -12.87
C ASP A 37 1.42 -9.25 -14.05
N LYS A 38 1.89 -8.99 -15.28
CA LYS A 38 1.20 -9.31 -16.54
C LYS A 38 -0.28 -8.87 -16.54
N THR A 39 -1.19 -9.82 -16.34
CA THR A 39 -2.65 -9.67 -16.35
C THR A 39 -3.25 -9.54 -14.95
N ASN A 40 -2.43 -9.59 -13.91
CA ASN A 40 -2.87 -9.60 -12.52
C ASN A 40 -2.35 -8.35 -11.79
N LEU A 41 -3.12 -7.92 -10.79
CA LEU A 41 -2.68 -7.03 -9.73
C LEU A 41 -2.36 -7.86 -8.51
N MET A 42 -1.15 -7.71 -7.98
CA MET A 42 -0.73 -8.33 -6.73
C MET A 42 -0.85 -7.29 -5.62
N LEU A 43 -1.69 -7.58 -4.62
CA LEU A 43 -1.84 -6.76 -3.42
C LEU A 43 -1.19 -7.48 -2.24
N VAL A 44 -0.19 -6.86 -1.63
CA VAL A 44 0.63 -7.47 -0.59
C VAL A 44 0.57 -6.64 0.69
N ILE A 45 0.24 -7.30 1.79
CA ILE A 45 0.39 -6.80 3.15
C ILE A 45 1.75 -7.29 3.66
N LYS A 46 2.62 -6.37 4.06
CA LYS A 46 3.94 -6.67 4.62
C LYS A 46 4.05 -6.16 6.04
N ASN A 47 4.42 -7.03 6.96
CA ASN A 47 4.87 -6.61 8.29
C ASN A 47 6.19 -5.85 8.14
N SER A 48 6.17 -4.57 8.45
CA SER A 48 7.31 -3.64 8.33
C SER A 48 7.90 -3.27 9.69
N SER A 49 7.38 -3.88 10.77
CA SER A 49 7.87 -3.75 12.13
C SER A 49 8.91 -4.84 12.47
N ASP A 50 9.48 -4.71 13.66
CA ASP A 50 10.38 -5.66 14.32
C ASP A 50 9.65 -6.66 15.24
N HIS A 51 8.31 -6.63 15.28
CA HIS A 51 7.49 -7.50 16.11
C HIS A 51 6.42 -8.23 15.28
N ASN A 52 5.72 -9.17 15.90
CA ASN A 52 4.67 -9.93 15.23
C ASN A 52 3.42 -9.08 15.03
N VAL A 53 2.78 -9.18 13.87
CA VAL A 53 1.52 -8.49 13.59
C VAL A 53 0.49 -9.49 13.09
N LYS A 54 -0.67 -9.53 13.74
CA LYS A 54 -1.81 -10.34 13.29
C LYS A 54 -2.62 -9.54 12.27
N VAL A 55 -2.84 -10.08 11.08
CA VAL A 55 -3.60 -9.44 9.99
C VAL A 55 -4.64 -10.40 9.43
N SER A 56 -5.71 -9.86 8.85
CA SER A 56 -6.63 -10.68 8.07
C SER A 56 -5.99 -11.09 6.74
N HIS A 57 -6.12 -12.37 6.38
CA HIS A 57 -5.80 -12.86 5.04
C HIS A 57 -7.04 -12.92 4.14
N LEU A 58 -8.19 -12.39 4.59
CA LEU A 58 -9.36 -12.20 3.76
C LEU A 58 -9.10 -11.05 2.78
N PHE A 59 -8.72 -11.35 1.56
CA PHE A 59 -8.50 -10.36 0.50
C PHE A 59 -9.77 -10.06 -0.31
N SER A 60 -10.93 -9.97 0.35
CA SER A 60 -12.22 -9.70 -0.31
C SER A 60 -12.44 -8.20 -0.57
N ILE A 61 -13.05 -7.88 -1.73
CA ILE A 61 -13.45 -6.53 -2.15
C ILE A 61 -14.92 -6.22 -1.81
N SER A 62 -15.64 -7.14 -1.15
CA SER A 62 -17.08 -6.94 -0.84
C SER A 62 -17.32 -5.67 -0.03
N SER A 63 -18.27 -4.83 -0.48
CA SER A 63 -18.57 -3.54 0.15
C SER A 63 -19.10 -3.68 1.59
N LEU A 64 -19.68 -4.84 1.91
CA LEU A 64 -20.28 -5.14 3.21
C LEU A 64 -19.23 -5.40 4.28
N ILE A 65 -18.31 -6.35 4.02
CA ILE A 65 -17.39 -6.87 5.06
C ILE A 65 -15.97 -7.19 4.55
N GLY A 66 -15.68 -6.99 3.26
CA GLY A 66 -14.35 -7.20 2.72
C GLY A 66 -13.38 -6.08 3.16
N PRO A 67 -12.16 -6.39 3.65
CA PRO A 67 -11.24 -5.37 4.14
C PRO A 67 -10.50 -4.65 3.01
N ILE A 68 -10.62 -5.11 1.76
CA ILE A 68 -9.95 -4.50 0.61
C ILE A 68 -10.89 -3.53 -0.10
N ARG A 69 -10.38 -2.35 -0.41
CA ARG A 69 -11.06 -1.35 -1.25
C ARG A 69 -10.10 -0.86 -2.32
N PHE A 70 -10.45 -1.04 -3.58
CA PHE A 70 -9.74 -0.36 -4.65
C PHE A 70 -10.31 1.05 -4.84
N ARG A 71 -9.42 2.01 -5.02
CA ARG A 71 -9.74 3.36 -5.45
C ARG A 71 -9.23 3.52 -6.88
N VAL A 72 -10.17 3.60 -7.82
CA VAL A 72 -9.90 3.74 -9.25
C VAL A 72 -10.27 5.16 -9.67
N GLU A 73 -9.34 5.88 -10.28
CA GLU A 73 -9.57 7.23 -10.79
C GLU A 73 -9.41 7.30 -12.30
N HIS A 74 -10.26 8.09 -12.94
CA HIS A 74 -10.18 8.44 -14.35
C HIS A 74 -10.44 9.93 -14.53
N ASN A 75 -9.51 10.65 -15.15
CA ASN A 75 -9.61 12.09 -15.41
C ASN A 75 -9.99 12.93 -14.17
N GLY A 76 -9.44 12.57 -13.00
CA GLY A 76 -9.69 13.26 -11.73
C GLY A 76 -10.96 12.81 -10.99
N SER A 77 -11.77 11.93 -11.56
CA SER A 77 -12.97 11.38 -10.92
C SER A 77 -12.73 9.97 -10.39
N VAL A 78 -13.18 9.69 -9.17
CA VAL A 78 -13.18 8.34 -8.60
C VAL A 78 -14.35 7.55 -9.20
N LEU A 79 -14.09 6.33 -9.64
CA LEU A 79 -15.11 5.41 -10.12
C LEU A 79 -15.74 4.63 -8.96
N ASP A 80 -17.06 4.53 -8.98
CA ASP A 80 -17.80 3.70 -8.04
C ASP A 80 -17.70 2.22 -8.39
N LEU A 81 -17.76 1.39 -7.36
CA LEU A 81 -17.88 -0.06 -7.50
C LEU A 81 -19.26 -0.40 -8.06
N ARG A 82 -19.32 -1.11 -9.20
CA ARG A 82 -20.57 -1.46 -9.91
C ARG A 82 -21.12 -2.83 -9.55
N ALA A 83 -20.30 -3.70 -8.97
CA ALA A 83 -20.67 -5.06 -8.64
C ALA A 83 -19.98 -5.50 -7.33
N GLU A 84 -20.63 -6.40 -6.60
CA GLU A 84 -20.07 -6.93 -5.36
C GLU A 84 -19.05 -8.04 -5.62
N GLY A 85 -18.00 -8.07 -4.80
CA GLY A 85 -17.10 -9.21 -4.70
C GLY A 85 -17.71 -10.35 -3.88
N SER A 86 -17.12 -11.54 -3.94
CA SER A 86 -17.47 -12.63 -3.03
C SER A 86 -17.17 -12.28 -1.59
N THR A 87 -17.95 -12.81 -0.66
CA THR A 87 -17.83 -12.50 0.76
C THR A 87 -17.89 -13.74 1.62
N GLU A 88 -17.03 -13.79 2.63
CA GLU A 88 -17.06 -14.76 3.72
C GLU A 88 -17.28 -13.99 5.01
N ALA A 89 -18.10 -14.52 5.93
CA ALA A 89 -18.31 -13.89 7.22
C ALA A 89 -17.00 -13.85 8.02
N PRO A 90 -16.66 -12.73 8.69
CA PRO A 90 -15.41 -12.62 9.42
C PRO A 90 -15.41 -13.64 10.57
N ASN A 91 -14.33 -14.40 10.67
CA ASN A 91 -14.11 -15.34 11.76
C ASN A 91 -12.63 -15.36 12.13
N GLU A 92 -12.30 -15.86 13.33
CA GLU A 92 -10.91 -15.86 13.80
C GLU A 92 -9.97 -16.65 12.88
N GLY A 93 -10.48 -17.66 12.18
CA GLY A 93 -9.73 -18.46 11.23
C GLY A 93 -9.22 -17.67 10.02
N LEU A 94 -9.75 -16.47 9.76
CA LEU A 94 -9.31 -15.57 8.69
C LEU A 94 -8.09 -14.71 9.06
N TYR A 95 -7.54 -14.87 10.26
CA TYR A 95 -6.40 -14.09 10.72
C TYR A 95 -5.12 -14.93 10.81
N ILE A 96 -4.02 -14.35 10.35
CA ILE A 96 -2.69 -14.95 10.43
C ILE A 96 -1.73 -14.02 11.15
N THR A 97 -0.73 -14.60 11.81
CA THR A 97 0.38 -13.83 12.38
C THR A 97 1.50 -13.73 11.35
N LEU A 98 1.84 -12.51 10.99
CA LEU A 98 3.04 -12.20 10.21
C LEU A 98 4.20 -11.94 11.18
N TYR A 99 5.25 -12.76 11.09
CA TYR A 99 6.53 -12.48 11.74
C TYR A 99 7.20 -11.24 11.10
N PRO A 100 8.22 -10.63 11.75
CA PRO A 100 8.91 -9.47 11.20
C PRO A 100 9.32 -9.68 9.74
N TYR A 101 9.01 -8.69 8.90
CA TYR A 101 9.32 -8.66 7.47
C TYR A 101 8.62 -9.70 6.59
N GLN A 102 7.73 -10.53 7.16
CA GLN A 102 6.90 -11.43 6.37
C GLN A 102 5.80 -10.68 5.62
N MET A 103 5.28 -11.35 4.60
CA MET A 103 4.24 -10.83 3.73
C MET A 103 3.19 -11.88 3.41
N VAL A 104 1.98 -11.40 3.20
CA VAL A 104 0.85 -12.15 2.64
C VAL A 104 0.20 -11.31 1.57
N GLY A 105 -0.32 -11.93 0.51
CA GLY A 105 -0.96 -11.19 -0.56
C GLY A 105 -1.94 -12.03 -1.33
N ALA A 106 -2.67 -11.35 -2.23
CA ALA A 106 -3.58 -11.96 -3.17
C ALA A 106 -3.37 -11.37 -4.57
N GLU A 107 -3.71 -12.17 -5.57
CA GLU A 107 -3.76 -11.75 -6.97
C GLU A 107 -5.21 -11.45 -7.38
N TYR A 108 -5.38 -10.39 -8.14
CA TYR A 108 -6.65 -10.01 -8.76
C TYR A 108 -6.46 -9.90 -10.26
N ASP A 109 -7.28 -10.62 -11.03
CA ASP A 109 -7.30 -10.47 -12.49
C ASP A 109 -7.68 -9.01 -12.85
N ILE A 110 -6.87 -8.36 -13.69
CA ILE A 110 -7.12 -6.99 -14.12
C ILE A 110 -8.47 -6.88 -14.83
N SER A 111 -8.89 -7.89 -15.59
CA SER A 111 -10.19 -7.96 -16.25
C SER A 111 -11.33 -8.00 -15.23
N PHE A 112 -11.14 -8.69 -14.09
CA PHE A 112 -12.10 -8.69 -12.99
C PHE A 112 -12.23 -7.29 -12.37
N ILE A 113 -11.11 -6.64 -12.04
CA ILE A 113 -11.13 -5.25 -11.54
C ILE A 113 -11.76 -4.29 -12.55
N LYS A 114 -11.43 -4.48 -13.84
CA LYS A 114 -11.99 -3.70 -14.95
C LYS A 114 -13.51 -3.82 -15.01
N ALA A 115 -14.05 -5.03 -14.83
CA ALA A 115 -15.48 -5.28 -14.78
C ALA A 115 -16.13 -4.67 -13.54
N LEU A 116 -15.52 -4.83 -12.36
CA LEU A 116 -16.02 -4.30 -11.08
C LEU A 116 -16.20 -2.77 -11.10
N TYR A 117 -15.29 -2.04 -11.75
CA TYR A 117 -15.32 -0.57 -11.81
C TYR A 117 -15.82 -0.03 -13.17
N GLY A 118 -16.21 -0.91 -14.10
CA GLY A 118 -16.66 -0.53 -15.44
C GLY A 118 -15.63 0.26 -16.25
N MET A 119 -14.35 -0.08 -16.09
CA MET A 119 -13.24 0.56 -16.78
C MET A 119 -13.25 0.18 -18.27
N THR A 120 -12.95 1.13 -19.14
CA THR A 120 -12.95 0.96 -20.60
C THR A 120 -11.56 1.29 -21.16
N ILE A 121 -11.48 1.78 -22.41
CA ILE A 121 -10.23 2.24 -23.02
C ILE A 121 -9.83 3.56 -22.35
N GLY A 122 -8.56 3.67 -21.97
CA GLY A 122 -8.05 4.83 -21.25
C GLY A 122 -7.01 4.46 -20.20
N CYS A 123 -6.49 5.48 -19.52
CA CYS A 123 -5.59 5.32 -18.40
C CYS A 123 -6.30 5.64 -17.09
N TYR A 124 -6.01 4.84 -16.06
CA TYR A 124 -6.64 4.89 -14.76
C TYR A 124 -5.57 4.86 -13.68
N ALA A 125 -5.68 5.72 -12.67
CA ALA A 125 -4.87 5.59 -11.47
C ALA A 125 -5.56 4.62 -10.52
N ILE A 126 -4.86 3.62 -10.02
CA ILE A 126 -5.37 2.62 -9.12
C ILE A 126 -4.51 2.54 -7.87
N SER A 127 -5.18 2.50 -6.72
CA SER A 127 -4.60 2.20 -5.42
C SER A 127 -5.55 1.29 -4.66
N ALA A 128 -5.07 0.65 -3.60
CA ALA A 128 -5.88 -0.16 -2.70
C ALA A 128 -5.72 0.33 -1.27
N SER A 129 -6.75 0.12 -0.46
CA SER A 129 -6.65 0.22 1.00
C SER A 129 -7.04 -1.09 1.66
N TYR A 130 -6.41 -1.37 2.79
CA TYR A 130 -6.77 -2.41 3.74
C TYR A 130 -7.35 -1.73 4.98
N ASP A 131 -8.59 -2.09 5.31
CA ASP A 131 -9.39 -1.52 6.39
C ASP A 131 -10.33 -2.61 6.93
N ASP A 132 -9.89 -3.34 7.96
CA ASP A 132 -10.65 -4.42 8.57
C ASP A 132 -11.43 -3.90 9.80
N GLY A 133 -12.71 -3.59 9.57
CA GLY A 133 -13.60 -3.01 10.58
C GLY A 133 -13.89 -3.89 11.79
N VAL A 134 -13.50 -5.17 11.79
CA VAL A 134 -13.69 -6.10 12.92
C VAL A 134 -12.38 -6.67 13.47
N ALA A 135 -11.23 -6.25 12.94
CA ALA A 135 -9.91 -6.74 13.37
C ALA A 135 -9.67 -6.63 14.89
N SER A 136 -10.16 -5.56 15.52
CA SER A 136 -10.01 -5.34 16.96
C SER A 136 -10.68 -6.42 17.81
N GLN A 137 -11.74 -7.08 17.31
CA GLN A 137 -12.41 -8.19 17.99
C GLN A 137 -11.52 -9.43 18.10
N PHE A 138 -10.53 -9.56 17.20
CA PHE A 138 -9.62 -10.70 17.11
C PHE A 138 -8.18 -10.36 17.49
N ASN A 139 -7.95 -9.19 18.12
CA ASN A 139 -6.63 -8.63 18.44
C ASN A 139 -5.70 -8.56 17.20
N ALA A 140 -6.28 -8.18 16.05
CA ALA A 140 -5.57 -8.01 14.79
C ALA A 140 -5.36 -6.53 14.45
N TYR A 141 -4.54 -6.27 13.43
CA TYR A 141 -4.21 -4.94 12.93
C TYR A 141 -5.46 -4.22 12.42
N ASP A 142 -5.84 -3.15 13.12
CA ASP A 142 -7.12 -2.44 12.98
C ASP A 142 -6.97 -1.02 12.39
N LYS A 143 -5.77 -0.67 11.92
CA LYS A 143 -5.50 0.64 11.31
C LYS A 143 -5.64 0.56 9.80
N LYS A 144 -6.25 1.59 9.22
CA LYS A 144 -6.28 1.74 7.76
C LYS A 144 -4.89 1.98 7.16
N ILE A 145 -4.56 1.21 6.13
CA ILE A 145 -3.37 1.40 5.31
C ILE A 145 -3.74 1.50 3.83
N THR A 146 -2.93 2.21 3.07
CA THR A 146 -3.16 2.46 1.64
C THR A 146 -1.87 2.15 0.88
N SER A 147 -2.01 1.54 -0.28
CA SER A 147 -0.91 1.18 -1.15
C SER A 147 -0.34 2.40 -1.87
N ASN A 148 0.78 2.18 -2.57
CA ASN A 148 1.15 3.04 -3.68
C ASN A 148 0.02 3.14 -4.73
N SER A 149 -0.02 4.25 -5.44
CA SER A 149 -0.84 4.40 -6.65
C SER A 149 -0.05 3.97 -7.88
N MET A 150 -0.73 3.39 -8.87
CA MET A 150 -0.13 3.02 -10.14
C MET A 150 -1.08 3.30 -11.30
N THR A 151 -0.53 3.47 -12.50
CA THR A 151 -1.34 3.74 -13.70
C THR A 151 -1.57 2.46 -14.52
N LEU A 152 -2.83 2.16 -14.82
CA LEU A 152 -3.24 1.11 -15.75
C LEU A 152 -3.82 1.72 -17.02
N CYS A 153 -3.24 1.40 -18.18
CA CYS A 153 -3.73 1.87 -19.47
C CYS A 153 -4.25 0.71 -20.33
N PHE A 154 -5.45 0.85 -20.85
CA PHE A 154 -6.08 -0.11 -21.77
C PHE A 154 -6.21 0.51 -23.16
N LYS A 155 -5.81 -0.24 -24.18
CA LYS A 155 -5.95 0.13 -25.60
C LYS A 155 -7.02 -0.76 -26.24
N GLU A 156 -7.63 -0.29 -27.32
CA GLU A 156 -8.45 -1.15 -28.18
C GLU A 156 -7.63 -2.35 -28.63
N GLY A 157 -8.23 -3.54 -28.57
CA GLY A 157 -7.54 -4.79 -28.86
C GLY A 157 -6.92 -4.76 -30.26
N GLY A 158 -5.58 -4.79 -30.32
CA GLY A 158 -4.89 -5.26 -31.50
C GLY A 158 -5.27 -6.72 -31.70
N LYS A 159 -5.97 -7.02 -32.80
CA LYS A 159 -6.15 -8.38 -33.27
C LYS A 159 -4.79 -9.09 -33.23
N SER A 160 -4.66 -10.11 -32.40
CA SER A 160 -3.59 -11.09 -32.55
C SER A 160 -3.86 -11.82 -33.87
N SER A 161 -3.31 -11.29 -34.96
CA SER A 161 -3.28 -11.98 -36.25
C SER A 161 -2.26 -13.11 -36.17
N SER A 162 -2.62 -14.20 -35.51
CA SER A 162 -2.02 -15.49 -35.81
C SER A 162 -2.56 -15.91 -37.18
N LYS A 163 -1.89 -15.46 -38.25
CA LYS A 163 -2.00 -16.11 -39.55
C LYS A 163 -1.58 -17.57 -39.37
N PRO A 164 -2.36 -18.56 -39.83
CA PRO A 164 -1.84 -19.90 -40.01
C PRO A 164 -0.71 -19.83 -41.02
N LYS A 165 0.46 -20.38 -40.66
CA LYS A 165 1.55 -20.59 -41.62
C LYS A 165 1.17 -21.81 -42.48
N PRO A 166 1.37 -21.75 -43.81
CA PRO A 166 1.03 -22.84 -44.73
C PRO A 166 1.78 -24.14 -44.45
#